data_AF-A0A2G9UM67-F1
#
_entry.id   AF-A0A2G9UM67-F1
#
_cell.length_a   1.000
_cell.length_b   1.000
_cell.length_c   1.000
_cell.angle_alpha   90.00
_cell.angle_beta   90.00
_cell.angle_gamma   90.00
#
_symmetry.space_group_name_H-M   'P 1'
#
loop_
_entity.id
_entity.type
_entity.pdbx_description
1 polymer ?
#
loop_
_entity_poly.entity_id
_entity_poly.type
_entity_poly.pdbx_seq_one_letter_code
_entity_poly.pdbx_strand_id
1 'polypeptide(L)' 'MEFFGSNYSLTETYRLVGAVQSKYGGITAYKGDKVVFPNGSVDPWKSLGLPVGDPDKNIDAFIIKGALEMLLA' A
#
# COMPACT_ATOMS: atom_id res chain seq x y z
N MET A 1 2.43 -31.41 -6.69
CA MET A 1 2.34 -30.51 -7.86
C MET A 1 2.21 -29.10 -7.33
N GLU A 2 3.24 -28.27 -7.44
CA GLU A 2 3.09 -26.82 -7.21
C GLU A 2 2.40 -26.25 -8.45
N PHE A 3 1.14 -25.85 -8.31
CA PHE A 3 0.28 -25.39 -9.41
C PHE A 3 0.84 -24.14 -10.13
N PHE A 4 1.71 -23.38 -9.47
CA PHE A 4 2.25 -22.11 -9.97
C PHE A 4 3.79 -22.10 -10.15
N GLY A 5 4.49 -23.17 -9.77
CA GLY A 5 5.96 -23.29 -9.85
C GLY A 5 6.73 -22.67 -8.68
N SER A 6 8.05 -22.88 -8.64
CA SER A 6 8.92 -22.57 -7.50
C SER A 6 9.00 -21.09 -7.10
N ASN A 7 8.63 -20.20 -8.02
CA ASN A 7 8.58 -18.75 -7.75
C ASN A 7 7.37 -18.37 -6.88
N TYR A 8 6.41 -19.26 -6.69
CA TYR A 8 5.25 -19.06 -5.82
C TYR A 8 5.49 -19.73 -4.46
N SER A 9 6.60 -19.32 -3.83
CA SER A 9 6.97 -19.73 -2.47
C SER A 9 6.88 -18.54 -1.50
N LEU A 10 6.79 -18.83 -0.20
CA LEU A 10 6.82 -17.78 0.84
C LEU A 10 8.11 -16.96 0.78
N THR A 11 9.25 -17.63 0.58
CA THR A 11 10.56 -16.97 0.47
C THR A 11 10.57 -15.97 -0.67
N GLU A 12 10.10 -16.37 -1.85
CA GLU A 12 10.06 -15.50 -3.02
C GLU A 12 9.04 -14.37 -2.85
N THR A 13 7.90 -14.65 -2.21
CA THR A 13 6.90 -13.64 -1.86
C THR A 13 7.50 -12.54 -0.99
N TYR A 14 8.17 -12.89 0.12
CA TYR A 14 8.79 -11.89 0.99
C TYR A 14 9.92 -11.13 0.28
N ARG A 15 10.71 -11.81 -0.56
CA ARG A 15 11.76 -11.18 -1.36
C ARG A 15 11.19 -10.11 -2.29
N LEU A 16 10.12 -10.43 -3.01
CA LEU A 16 9.47 -9.52 -3.96
C LEU A 16 8.75 -8.36 -3.26
N VAL A 17 8.06 -8.61 -2.15
CA VAL A 17 7.48 -7.55 -1.31
C VAL A 17 8.57 -6.58 -0.84
N GLY A 18 9.70 -7.10 -0.36
CA GLY A 18 10.86 -6.28 0.02
C GLY A 18 11.44 -5.46 -1.13
N ALA A 19 11.48 -6.02 -2.34
CA ALA A 19 11.94 -5.30 -3.53
C ALA A 19 11.00 -4.13 -3.90
N VAL A 20 9.69 -4.35 -3.84
CA VAL A 20 8.67 -3.31 -4.07
C VAL A 20 8.76 -2.20 -3.02
N GLN A 21 8.87 -2.56 -1.74
CA GLN A 21 9.04 -1.58 -0.66
C GLN A 21 10.36 -0.81 -0.78
N SER A 22 11.45 -1.47 -1.17
CA SER A 22 12.74 -0.79 -1.41
C SER A 22 12.63 0.24 -2.53
N LYS A 23 11.85 -0.07 -3.58
CA LYS A 23 11.64 0.83 -4.72
C LYS A 23 10.72 2.01 -4.37
N TYR A 24 9.55 1.75 -3.78
CA TYR A 24 8.50 2.78 -3.61
C TYR A 24 8.33 3.32 -2.18
N GLY A 25 8.94 2.68 -1.19
CA GLY A 25 8.99 3.17 0.19
C GLY A 25 8.02 2.54 1.19
N GLY A 26 7.05 1.74 0.73
CA GLY A 26 6.03 1.15 1.62
C GLY A 26 5.27 2.21 2.42
N ILE A 27 4.67 1.80 3.55
CA ILE A 27 3.84 2.68 4.39
C ILE A 27 4.65 3.70 5.21
N THR A 28 5.87 3.38 5.62
CA THR A 28 6.68 4.26 6.50
C THR A 28 7.69 5.14 5.74
N ALA A 29 7.98 4.83 4.49
CA ALA A 29 9.02 5.52 3.72
C ALA A 29 8.60 5.86 2.29
N TYR A 30 7.29 6.00 2.03
CA TYR A 30 6.75 6.35 0.71
C TYR A 30 7.53 7.50 0.05
N LYS A 31 7.90 7.29 -1.21
CA LYS A 31 8.85 8.14 -1.94
C LYS A 31 8.20 9.07 -2.97
N GLY A 32 6.88 8.97 -3.19
CA GLY A 32 6.17 9.87 -4.09
C GLY A 32 5.94 11.25 -3.49
N ASP A 33 5.56 12.21 -4.33
CA ASP A 33 5.23 13.59 -3.97
C ASP A 33 3.92 14.02 -4.64
N LYS A 34 3.19 14.97 -4.03
CA LYS A 34 1.95 15.53 -4.60
C LYS A 34 0.87 14.47 -4.89
N VAL A 35 0.59 13.63 -3.90
CA VAL A 35 -0.36 12.51 -4.02
C VAL A 35 -1.45 12.60 -2.96
N VAL A 36 -2.67 12.21 -3.32
CA VAL A 36 -3.80 12.06 -2.39
C VAL A 36 -4.06 10.57 -2.12
N PHE A 37 -4.11 10.20 -0.84
CA PHE A 37 -4.43 8.85 -0.37
C PHE A 37 -5.79 8.83 0.32
N PRO A 38 -6.87 8.53 -0.41
CA PRO A 38 -8.14 8.29 0.22
C PRO A 38 -8.15 6.84 0.74
N ASN A 39 -8.60 6.61 1.98
CA ASN A 39 -8.80 5.28 2.56
C ASN A 39 -10.22 5.13 3.13
N GLY A 40 -10.80 3.95 3.07
CA GLY A 40 -12.09 3.66 3.72
C GLY A 40 -11.93 3.28 5.19
N SER A 41 -12.84 3.71 6.06
CA SER A 41 -12.76 3.36 7.49
C SER A 41 -13.04 1.88 7.76
N VAL A 42 -13.86 1.24 6.92
CA VAL A 42 -14.23 -0.18 7.04
C VAL A 42 -13.31 -1.08 6.20
N ASP A 43 -12.62 -0.50 5.21
CA ASP A 43 -11.67 -1.19 4.35
C ASP A 43 -10.60 -1.93 5.18
N PRO A 44 -10.45 -3.26 5.01
CA PRO A 44 -9.42 -4.04 5.70
C PRO A 44 -8.01 -3.69 5.21
N TRP A 45 -7.88 -3.15 4.00
CA TRP A 45 -6.61 -2.80 3.37
C TRP A 45 -6.13 -1.39 3.72
N LYS A 46 -6.91 -0.58 4.45
CA LYS A 46 -6.50 0.79 4.85
C LYS A 46 -5.14 0.85 5.56
N SER A 47 -4.78 -0.21 6.29
CA SER A 47 -3.51 -0.33 7.00
C SER A 47 -2.30 -0.61 6.08
N LEU A 48 -2.55 -0.93 4.81
CA LEU A 48 -1.53 -1.10 3.78
C LEU A 48 -1.34 0.16 2.92
N GLY A 49 -2.26 1.13 3.00
CA GLY A 49 -2.14 2.46 2.38
C GLY A 49 -1.41 3.47 3.29
N LEU A 50 -1.52 4.77 2.98
CA LEU A 50 -1.09 5.85 3.87
C LEU A 50 -2.30 6.44 4.61
N PRO A 51 -2.45 6.23 5.93
CA PRO A 51 -3.58 6.75 6.70
C PRO A 51 -3.40 8.21 7.15
N VAL A 52 -2.18 8.74 7.04
CA VAL A 52 -1.81 10.10 7.49
C VAL A 52 -0.96 10.75 6.40
N GLY A 53 -1.20 12.04 6.13
CA GLY A 53 -0.48 12.82 5.14
C GLY A 53 0.94 13.21 5.60
N ASP A 54 1.71 13.74 4.66
CA ASP A 54 3.07 14.25 4.87
C ASP A 54 3.18 15.61 4.16
N PRO A 55 3.08 16.73 4.89
CA PRO A 55 3.07 18.07 4.29
C PRO A 55 4.42 18.42 3.65
N ASP A 56 5.53 17.87 4.13
CA ASP A 56 6.87 18.11 3.55
C ASP A 56 6.97 17.50 2.13
N LYS A 57 6.14 16.51 1.82
CA LYS A 57 6.05 15.85 0.51
C LYS A 57 4.80 16.24 -0.30
N ASN A 58 3.97 17.16 0.19
CA ASN A 58 2.66 17.48 -0.38
C ASN A 58 1.77 16.23 -0.51
N ILE A 59 1.71 15.41 0.54
CA ILE A 59 0.85 14.23 0.59
C ILE A 59 -0.35 14.51 1.47
N ASP A 60 -1.53 14.40 0.90
CA ASP A 60 -2.78 14.44 1.65
C ASP A 60 -3.33 13.03 1.85
N ALA A 61 -3.84 12.73 3.05
CA ALA A 61 -4.47 11.45 3.33
C ALA A 61 -5.81 11.65 4.06
N PHE A 62 -6.81 10.86 3.68
CA PHE A 62 -8.16 10.96 4.20
C PHE A 62 -8.71 9.60 4.63
N ILE A 63 -9.46 9.58 5.73
CA ILE A 63 -10.27 8.42 6.13
C ILE A 63 -11.75 8.73 5.88
N ILE A 64 -12.34 8.02 4.91
CA ILE A 64 -13.75 8.14 4.55
C ILE A 64 -14.57 7.20 5.45
N LYS A 65 -15.38 7.79 6.33
CA LYS A 65 -16.23 7.02 7.25
C LYS A 65 -17.27 6.20 6.48
N GLY A 66 -17.37 4.91 6.82
CA GLY A 66 -18.35 3.97 6.26
C GLY A 66 -17.95 3.30 4.94
N ALA A 67 -16.85 3.72 4.30
CA ALA A 67 -16.39 3.14 3.04
C ALA A 67 -15.63 1.81 3.28
N LEU A 68 -15.95 0.81 2.45
CA LEU A 68 -15.54 -0.59 2.60
C LEU A 68 -14.43 -1.02 1.64
N GLU A 69 -14.26 -0.31 0.52
CA GLU A 69 -13.16 -0.46 -0.42
C GLU A 69 -13.03 0.83 -1.24
N MET A 70 -11.82 1.20 -1.65
CA MET A 70 -11.62 2.16 -2.72
C MET A 70 -10.90 1.50 -3.89
N LEU A 71 -11.67 0.99 -4.85
CA LEU A 71 -11.16 0.81 -6.20
C LEU A 71 -10.97 2.19 -6.83
N LEU A 72 -9.72 2.61 -7.01
CA LEU A 72 -9.38 3.41 -8.19
C LEU A 72 -9.42 2.44 -9.37
N ALA A 73 -10.60 2.34 -10.01
CA ALA A 73 -10.75 1.69 -11.31
C ALA A 73 -10.13 2.56 -12.41
#